data_AF-A0A2P2JSX9-F1
#
_entry.id   AF-A0A2P2JSX9-F1
#
_cell.length_a   1.000
_cell.length_b   1.000
_cell.length_c   1.000
_cell.angle_alpha   90.00
_cell.angle_beta   90.00
_cell.angle_gamma   90.00
#
_symmetry.space_group_name_H-M   'P 1'
#
loop_
_entity.id
_entity.type
_entity.pdbx_description
1 polymer ?
#
loop_
_entity_poly.entity_id
_entity_poly.type
_entity_poly.pdbx_seq_one_letter_code
_entity_poly.pdbx_strand_id
1 'polypeptide(L)'
;MREGVEFYSNGDFYEGEFHKGKCNGSGVYNYFVNGRYEGDWIDGRYDGYGIESWARGSRYRGQYRQGLRHGYGVYRFYTGDSYAGEWCNGQSHGVGVQTCSDGSSYVGEFKFGVKHGLGVYYFRNGDRYAGEYFGDKIHGFGVYHFANGHCYEGSWHEGRKQGYGMYTFRSGETRCGEWDGGNLKIPLPPLTDAVLRTVQAARKTAENAVHLRRVDEQVNKAVQAANRAATAARVAAVKAVQSGMDGKFCDTNV
;
A
#
# COMPACT_ATOMS: atom_id res chain seq x y z
N MET A 1 1.20 32.74 -14.29
CA MET A 1 1.46 32.12 -12.98
C MET A 1 2.32 33.08 -12.19
N ARG A 2 2.13 33.17 -10.88
CA ARG A 2 2.91 34.04 -9.98
C ARG A 2 3.56 33.15 -8.93
N GLU A 3 4.83 33.38 -8.62
CA GLU A 3 5.49 32.72 -7.49
C GLU A 3 5.29 33.58 -6.22
N GLY A 4 5.17 32.93 -5.05
CA GLY A 4 5.00 33.65 -3.79
C GLY A 4 4.94 32.75 -2.55
N VAL A 5 4.87 33.40 -1.40
CA VAL A 5 4.72 32.77 -0.09
C VAL A 5 3.39 33.18 0.52
N GLU A 6 2.64 32.22 1.03
CA GLU A 6 1.37 32.44 1.73
C GLU A 6 1.43 31.80 3.12
N PHE A 7 1.15 32.59 4.15
CA PHE A 7 1.09 32.14 5.53
C PHE A 7 -0.36 31.96 5.97
N TYR A 8 -0.64 30.84 6.60
CA TYR A 8 -1.97 30.49 7.09
C TYR A 8 -2.07 30.73 8.59
N SER A 9 -3.28 31.00 9.09
CA SER A 9 -3.53 31.33 10.50
C SER A 9 -3.18 30.21 11.49
N ASN A 10 -3.07 28.98 11.01
CA ASN A 10 -2.67 27.80 11.80
C ASN A 10 -1.14 27.63 11.90
N GLY A 11 -0.35 28.57 11.32
CA GLY A 11 1.11 28.50 11.30
C GLY A 11 1.69 27.69 10.14
N ASP A 12 0.84 27.11 9.28
CA ASP A 12 1.30 26.51 8.04
C ASP A 12 1.69 27.60 7.03
N PHE A 13 2.50 27.23 6.04
CA PHE A 13 2.81 28.12 4.94
C PHE A 13 3.09 27.38 3.65
N TYR A 14 2.75 28.03 2.54
CA TYR A 14 2.98 27.56 1.19
C TYR A 14 4.01 28.43 0.49
N GLU A 15 4.93 27.79 -0.25
CA GLU A 15 5.93 28.43 -1.08
C GLU A 15 5.87 27.81 -2.48
N GLY A 16 5.50 28.58 -3.49
CA GLY A 16 5.43 28.07 -4.85
C GLY A 16 4.60 28.89 -5.80
N GLU A 17 4.05 28.21 -6.80
CA GLU A 17 3.32 28.80 -7.92
C GLU A 17 1.83 29.02 -7.60
N PHE A 18 1.28 30.11 -8.13
CA PHE A 18 -0.11 30.50 -8.00
C PHE A 18 -0.76 30.75 -9.36
N HIS A 19 -2.03 30.35 -9.45
CA HIS A 19 -2.94 30.69 -10.54
C HIS A 19 -4.25 31.23 -9.97
N LYS A 20 -4.68 32.44 -10.39
CA LYS A 20 -5.90 33.11 -9.91
C LYS A 20 -6.04 33.14 -8.38
N GLY A 21 -4.93 33.41 -7.68
CA GLY A 21 -4.89 33.51 -6.22
C GLY A 21 -4.95 32.17 -5.48
N LYS A 22 -4.82 31.03 -6.18
CA LYS A 22 -4.76 29.69 -5.57
C LYS A 22 -3.43 29.01 -5.88
N CYS A 23 -2.93 28.19 -4.96
CA CYS A 23 -1.77 27.32 -5.20
C CYS A 23 -2.02 26.44 -6.42
N ASN A 24 -1.13 26.49 -7.41
CA ASN A 24 -1.29 25.80 -8.68
C ASN A 24 0.07 25.64 -9.37
N GLY A 25 0.37 24.46 -9.89
CA GLY A 25 1.68 24.12 -10.43
C GLY A 25 2.57 23.49 -9.37
N SER A 26 3.82 23.92 -9.27
CA SER A 26 4.80 23.35 -8.33
C SER A 26 4.87 24.13 -7.01
N GLY A 27 4.89 23.44 -5.87
CA GLY A 27 5.14 24.12 -4.59
C GLY A 27 5.29 23.22 -3.37
N VAL A 28 5.78 23.85 -2.31
CA VAL A 28 6.06 23.24 -1.01
C VAL A 28 5.08 23.77 0.01
N TYR A 29 4.43 22.88 0.76
CA TYR A 29 3.59 23.23 1.90
C TYR A 29 4.21 22.68 3.16
N ASN A 30 4.50 23.57 4.10
CA ASN A 30 5.08 23.24 5.39
C ASN A 30 3.97 23.27 6.44
N TYR A 31 3.77 22.13 7.08
CA TYR A 31 2.84 22.01 8.19
C TYR A 31 3.53 22.40 9.50
N PHE A 32 2.88 23.23 10.32
CA PHE A 32 3.41 23.71 11.60
C PHE A 32 3.88 22.56 12.52
N VAL A 33 3.20 21.40 12.45
CA VAL A 33 3.48 20.19 13.24
C VAL A 33 4.59 19.30 12.68
N ASN A 34 5.61 19.88 12.03
CA ASN A 34 6.76 19.17 11.43
C ASN A 34 6.38 18.15 10.36
N GLY A 35 5.48 18.54 9.45
CA GLY A 35 5.20 17.84 8.20
C GLY A 35 5.54 18.70 7.00
N ARG A 36 5.68 18.08 5.82
CA ARG A 36 5.86 18.82 4.57
C ARG A 36 5.30 18.05 3.38
N TYR A 37 4.62 18.75 2.49
CA TYR A 37 4.29 18.29 1.15
C TYR A 37 5.15 19.02 0.11
N GLU A 38 5.67 18.27 -0.86
CA GLU A 38 6.46 18.78 -1.97
C GLU A 38 5.97 18.14 -3.27
N GLY A 39 5.33 18.90 -4.15
CA GLY A 39 4.77 18.33 -5.37
C GLY A 39 3.88 19.26 -6.17
N ASP A 40 2.99 18.63 -6.93
CA ASP A 40 2.06 19.25 -7.87
C ASP A 40 0.75 19.71 -7.20
N TRP A 41 0.26 20.85 -7.65
CA TRP A 41 -0.91 21.54 -7.12
C TRP A 41 -1.89 21.90 -8.21
N ILE A 42 -3.18 21.68 -7.96
CA ILE A 42 -4.26 22.19 -8.79
C ILE A 42 -5.33 22.79 -7.87
N ASP A 43 -5.63 24.08 -8.08
CA ASP A 43 -6.67 24.84 -7.39
C ASP A 43 -6.64 24.71 -5.85
N GLY A 44 -5.43 24.80 -5.27
CA GLY A 44 -5.21 24.75 -3.83
C GLY A 44 -5.14 23.34 -3.23
N ARG A 45 -5.12 22.28 -4.06
CA ARG A 45 -5.05 20.89 -3.60
C ARG A 45 -3.86 20.15 -4.21
N TYR A 46 -3.36 19.15 -3.47
CA TYR A 46 -2.42 18.16 -4.01
C TYR A 46 -3.07 17.40 -5.16
N ASP A 47 -2.54 17.51 -6.36
CA ASP A 47 -3.08 16.82 -7.54
C ASP A 47 -1.97 16.64 -8.58
N GLY A 48 -1.71 15.39 -8.97
CA GLY A 48 -0.51 15.02 -9.73
C GLY A 48 0.44 14.17 -8.90
N TYR A 49 1.72 14.53 -8.85
CA TYR A 49 2.76 13.78 -8.16
C TYR A 49 3.34 14.57 -6.99
N GLY A 50 3.67 13.88 -5.90
CA GLY A 50 4.25 14.56 -4.76
C GLY A 50 4.82 13.64 -3.71
N ILE A 51 5.53 14.27 -2.78
CA ILE A 51 6.12 13.65 -1.61
C ILE A 51 5.55 14.32 -0.39
N GLU A 52 4.91 13.53 0.46
CA GLU A 52 4.48 13.99 1.77
C GLU A 52 5.34 13.31 2.83
N SER A 53 5.90 14.12 3.72
CA SER A 53 6.70 13.66 4.86
C SER A 53 6.04 14.14 6.13
N TRP A 54 5.90 13.25 7.10
CA TRP A 54 5.29 13.57 8.40
C TRP A 54 6.34 13.53 9.50
N ALA A 55 5.98 14.10 10.65
CA ALA A 55 6.76 13.99 11.87
C ALA A 55 7.12 12.53 12.15
N ARG A 56 8.31 12.32 12.73
CA ARG A 56 8.89 11.00 13.05
C ARG A 56 9.33 10.17 11.82
N GLY A 57 9.25 10.71 10.60
CA GLY A 57 9.92 10.13 9.43
C GLY A 57 9.05 9.24 8.54
N SER A 58 7.74 9.14 8.79
CA SER A 58 6.83 8.54 7.82
C SER A 58 6.84 9.34 6.53
N ARG A 59 6.73 8.68 5.38
CA ARG A 59 6.82 9.34 4.07
C ARG A 59 6.04 8.62 2.99
N TYR A 60 5.32 9.38 2.19
CA TYR A 60 4.64 8.95 0.98
C TYR A 60 5.34 9.53 -0.24
N ARG A 61 5.43 8.73 -1.30
CA ARG A 61 5.91 9.16 -2.62
C ARG A 61 5.00 8.53 -3.67
N GLY A 62 4.28 9.34 -4.43
CA GLY A 62 3.37 8.81 -5.42
C GLY A 62 2.42 9.86 -5.96
N GLN A 63 1.27 9.37 -6.42
CA GLN A 63 0.24 10.15 -7.06
C GLN A 63 -0.80 10.67 -6.03
N TYR A 64 -1.35 11.83 -6.34
CA TYR A 64 -2.42 12.49 -5.61
C TYR A 64 -3.53 12.89 -6.58
N ARG A 65 -4.75 12.92 -6.07
CA ARG A 65 -5.91 13.47 -6.75
C ARG A 65 -6.79 14.17 -5.73
N GLN A 66 -7.06 15.45 -5.95
CA GLN A 66 -7.94 16.26 -5.09
C GLN A 66 -7.57 16.22 -3.60
N GLY A 67 -6.28 16.22 -3.28
CA GLY A 67 -5.75 16.21 -1.91
C GLY A 67 -5.57 14.81 -1.31
N LEU A 68 -5.96 13.74 -2.02
CA LEU A 68 -5.89 12.37 -1.51
C LEU A 68 -4.89 11.54 -2.31
N ARG A 69 -4.16 10.65 -1.62
CA ARG A 69 -3.32 9.63 -2.28
C ARG A 69 -4.18 8.81 -3.25
N HIS A 70 -3.72 8.68 -4.48
CA HIS A 70 -4.45 8.01 -5.55
C HIS A 70 -3.48 7.34 -6.52
N GLY A 71 -3.95 6.45 -7.40
CA GLY A 71 -3.10 5.85 -8.42
C GLY A 71 -2.01 4.96 -7.82
N TYR A 72 -0.74 5.26 -8.08
CA TYR A 72 0.39 4.44 -7.61
C TYR A 72 1.29 5.21 -6.64
N GLY A 73 1.80 4.54 -5.62
CA GLY A 73 2.75 5.14 -4.70
C GLY A 73 3.28 4.21 -3.62
N VAL A 74 4.26 4.70 -2.88
CA VAL A 74 4.90 4.04 -1.77
C VAL A 74 4.71 4.85 -0.50
N TYR A 75 4.19 4.21 0.54
CA TYR A 75 4.15 4.74 1.90
C TYR A 75 5.10 3.96 2.78
N ARG A 76 6.04 4.65 3.43
CA ARG A 76 6.94 4.07 4.43
C ARG A 76 6.56 4.62 5.81
N PHE A 77 6.21 3.74 6.72
CA PHE A 77 5.92 4.06 8.10
C PHE A 77 7.22 4.31 8.87
N TYR A 78 7.19 5.20 9.86
CA TYR A 78 8.33 5.41 10.75
C TYR A 78 8.70 4.14 11.54
N THR A 79 7.75 3.21 11.73
CA THR A 79 7.95 1.92 12.39
C THR A 79 8.82 0.95 11.57
N GLY A 80 9.06 1.26 10.29
CA GLY A 80 9.79 0.43 9.35
C GLY A 80 8.89 -0.34 8.38
N ASP A 81 7.60 -0.44 8.67
CA ASP A 81 6.63 -1.04 7.74
C ASP A 81 6.52 -0.21 6.46
N SER A 82 6.08 -0.82 5.37
CA SER A 82 5.84 -0.11 4.12
C SER A 82 4.72 -0.75 3.30
N TYR A 83 4.10 0.07 2.46
CA TYR A 83 3.18 -0.35 1.43
C TYR A 83 3.58 0.28 0.09
N ALA A 84 3.66 -0.54 -0.95
CA ALA A 84 3.95 -0.14 -2.31
C ALA A 84 2.89 -0.72 -3.24
N GLY A 85 2.09 0.11 -3.89
CA GLY A 85 1.00 -0.41 -4.73
C GLY A 85 0.01 0.65 -5.18
N GLU A 86 -1.19 0.17 -5.44
CA GLU A 86 -2.33 0.97 -5.88
C GLU A 86 -3.03 1.69 -4.69
N TRP A 87 -3.54 2.89 -4.95
CA TRP A 87 -4.16 3.77 -3.98
C TRP A 87 -5.48 4.32 -4.53
N CYS A 88 -6.51 4.35 -3.69
CA CYS A 88 -7.78 4.97 -4.02
C CYS A 88 -8.28 5.79 -2.83
N ASN A 89 -8.56 7.08 -3.06
CA ASN A 89 -9.10 8.02 -2.08
C ASN A 89 -8.41 7.96 -0.72
N GLY A 90 -7.08 7.94 -0.71
CA GLY A 90 -6.27 7.95 0.51
C GLY A 90 -5.98 6.57 1.11
N GLN A 91 -6.56 5.48 0.59
CA GLN A 91 -6.41 4.12 1.12
C GLN A 91 -5.70 3.20 0.13
N SER A 92 -5.00 2.17 0.62
CA SER A 92 -4.51 1.09 -0.23
C SER A 92 -5.68 0.34 -0.86
N HIS A 93 -5.55 0.04 -2.15
CA HIS A 93 -6.61 -0.56 -2.96
C HIS A 93 -5.97 -1.27 -4.15
N GLY A 94 -6.63 -2.27 -4.75
CA GLY A 94 -6.06 -2.97 -5.90
C GLY A 94 -4.87 -3.83 -5.50
N VAL A 95 -3.85 -3.94 -6.35
CA VAL A 95 -2.68 -4.78 -6.06
C VAL A 95 -1.58 -3.97 -5.38
N GLY A 96 -0.95 -4.58 -4.37
CA GLY A 96 0.23 -4.01 -3.73
C GLY A 96 1.06 -5.00 -2.93
N VAL A 97 2.16 -4.48 -2.40
CA VAL A 97 3.09 -5.17 -1.52
C VAL A 97 3.11 -4.44 -0.19
N GLN A 98 2.77 -5.16 0.88
CA GLN A 98 3.01 -4.72 2.25
C GLN A 98 4.23 -5.45 2.78
N THR A 99 5.24 -4.70 3.25
CA THR A 99 6.42 -5.26 3.92
C THR A 99 6.43 -4.78 5.36
N CYS A 100 6.53 -5.71 6.28
CA CYS A 100 6.58 -5.43 7.71
C CYS A 100 8.04 -5.25 8.16
N SER A 101 8.24 -4.45 9.20
CA SER A 101 9.51 -4.24 9.89
C SER A 101 10.11 -5.55 10.43
N ASP A 102 9.24 -6.49 10.80
CA ASP A 102 9.61 -7.86 11.14
C ASP A 102 9.97 -8.69 9.91
N GLY A 103 10.18 -8.13 8.72
CA GLY A 103 10.58 -8.83 7.49
C GLY A 103 9.53 -9.77 6.88
N SER A 104 8.35 -9.92 7.48
CA SER A 104 7.22 -10.55 6.78
C SER A 104 6.72 -9.65 5.65
N SER A 105 6.09 -10.26 4.64
CA SER A 105 5.52 -9.51 3.53
C SER A 105 4.25 -10.15 3.00
N TYR A 106 3.37 -9.30 2.46
CA TYR A 106 2.18 -9.69 1.74
C TYR A 106 2.21 -9.09 0.35
N VAL A 107 1.97 -9.91 -0.67
CA VAL A 107 1.82 -9.50 -2.06
C VAL A 107 0.44 -9.94 -2.50
N GLY A 108 -0.43 -9.00 -2.84
CA GLY A 108 -1.78 -9.37 -3.26
C GLY A 108 -2.72 -8.19 -3.37
N GLU A 109 -3.99 -8.52 -3.37
CA GLU A 109 -5.08 -7.58 -3.49
C GLU A 109 -5.41 -6.90 -2.14
N PHE A 110 -5.86 -5.66 -2.23
CA PHE A 110 -6.27 -4.79 -1.14
C PHE A 110 -7.60 -4.12 -1.48
N LYS A 111 -8.43 -3.93 -0.48
CA LYS A 111 -9.69 -3.19 -0.61
C LYS A 111 -9.90 -2.32 0.61
N PHE A 112 -9.90 -1.01 0.43
CA PHE A 112 -10.14 -0.03 1.50
C PHE A 112 -9.20 -0.17 2.70
N GLY A 113 -7.90 -0.36 2.45
CA GLY A 113 -6.91 -0.45 3.52
C GLY A 113 -6.57 -1.86 4.00
N VAL A 114 -7.38 -2.86 3.67
CA VAL A 114 -7.23 -4.23 4.20
C VAL A 114 -6.92 -5.25 3.10
N LYS A 115 -6.22 -6.34 3.44
CA LYS A 115 -5.98 -7.47 2.53
C LYS A 115 -7.31 -8.11 2.17
N HIS A 116 -7.50 -8.37 0.88
CA HIS A 116 -8.76 -8.87 0.34
C HIS A 116 -8.49 -9.57 -0.99
N GLY A 117 -9.34 -10.52 -1.40
CA GLY A 117 -9.14 -11.21 -2.68
C GLY A 117 -7.95 -12.15 -2.61
N LEU A 118 -7.18 -12.28 -3.68
CA LEU A 118 -6.04 -13.18 -3.77
C LEU A 118 -4.77 -12.54 -3.21
N GLY A 119 -3.94 -13.34 -2.55
CA GLY A 119 -2.63 -12.89 -2.11
C GLY A 119 -1.73 -13.99 -1.59
N VAL A 120 -0.45 -13.63 -1.46
CA VAL A 120 0.61 -14.48 -0.93
C VAL A 120 1.23 -13.76 0.27
N TYR A 121 1.28 -14.45 1.40
CA TYR A 121 1.95 -13.97 2.60
C TYR A 121 3.21 -14.80 2.86
N TYR A 122 4.32 -14.11 3.04
CA TYR A 122 5.61 -14.66 3.44
C TYR A 122 5.86 -14.28 4.90
N PHE A 123 5.82 -15.26 5.79
CA PHE A 123 6.00 -15.04 7.22
C PHE A 123 7.49 -15.00 7.58
N ARG A 124 7.83 -14.27 8.64
CA ARG A 124 9.22 -14.20 9.13
C ARG A 124 9.78 -15.55 9.56
N ASN A 125 8.95 -16.46 10.03
CA ASN A 125 9.35 -17.81 10.43
C ASN A 125 9.64 -18.74 9.22
N GLY A 126 9.44 -18.27 7.98
CA GLY A 126 9.61 -19.06 6.75
C GLY A 126 8.33 -19.73 6.27
N ASP A 127 7.22 -19.62 7.03
CA ASP A 127 5.92 -20.09 6.53
C ASP A 127 5.49 -19.24 5.34
N ARG A 128 4.61 -19.82 4.52
CA ARG A 128 4.02 -19.15 3.37
C ARG A 128 2.56 -19.54 3.22
N TYR A 129 1.68 -18.57 3.05
CA TYR A 129 0.31 -18.78 2.62
C TYR A 129 0.12 -18.21 1.21
N ALA A 130 -0.63 -18.91 0.37
CA ALA A 130 -1.09 -18.42 -0.92
C ALA A 130 -2.56 -18.80 -1.10
N GLY A 131 -3.44 -17.82 -1.29
CA GLY A 131 -4.87 -18.07 -1.40
C GLY A 131 -5.71 -16.83 -1.22
N GLU A 132 -6.94 -17.02 -0.76
CA GLU A 132 -7.94 -15.98 -0.57
C GLU A 132 -7.83 -15.27 0.80
N TYR A 133 -8.20 -13.99 0.80
CA TYR A 133 -8.26 -13.10 1.94
C TYR A 133 -9.61 -12.38 1.97
N PHE A 134 -10.15 -12.22 3.17
CA PHE A 134 -11.33 -11.38 3.42
C PHE A 134 -11.10 -10.56 4.69
N GLY A 135 -10.86 -9.25 4.52
CA GLY A 135 -10.75 -8.32 5.66
C GLY A 135 -9.56 -8.66 6.55
N ASP A 136 -8.36 -8.69 5.97
CA ASP A 136 -7.09 -9.06 6.63
C ASP A 136 -6.96 -10.51 7.10
N LYS A 137 -7.99 -11.33 6.95
CA LYS A 137 -7.98 -12.73 7.38
C LYS A 137 -7.86 -13.67 6.19
N ILE A 138 -7.07 -14.72 6.37
CA ILE A 138 -7.06 -15.88 5.47
C ILE A 138 -8.47 -16.47 5.44
N HIS A 139 -9.02 -16.63 4.24
CA HIS A 139 -10.40 -17.05 4.01
C HIS A 139 -10.48 -17.87 2.72
N GLY A 140 -11.62 -18.52 2.43
CA GLY A 140 -11.84 -19.16 1.13
C GLY A 140 -10.91 -20.35 0.90
N PHE A 141 -10.34 -20.48 -0.29
CA PHE A 141 -9.40 -21.56 -0.61
C PHE A 141 -7.95 -21.08 -0.58
N GLY A 142 -7.05 -21.95 -0.12
CA GLY A 142 -5.63 -21.62 -0.15
C GLY A 142 -4.72 -22.73 0.35
N VAL A 143 -3.43 -22.53 0.08
CA VAL A 143 -2.35 -23.43 0.44
C VAL A 143 -1.44 -22.76 1.46
N TYR A 144 -1.19 -23.44 2.57
CA TYR A 144 -0.24 -23.01 3.60
C TYR A 144 0.93 -23.99 3.63
N HIS A 145 2.12 -23.50 3.27
CA HIS A 145 3.38 -24.20 3.44
C HIS A 145 4.02 -23.77 4.75
N PHE A 146 4.32 -24.74 5.61
CA PHE A 146 5.01 -24.51 6.86
C PHE A 146 6.52 -24.62 6.64
N ALA A 147 7.30 -23.80 7.34
CA ALA A 147 8.76 -23.81 7.29
C ALA A 147 9.36 -25.17 7.68
N ASN A 148 8.65 -25.95 8.50
CA ASN A 148 9.05 -27.31 8.89
C ASN A 148 8.82 -28.37 7.79
N GLY A 149 8.32 -27.96 6.62
CA GLY A 149 8.04 -28.83 5.48
C GLY A 149 6.62 -29.44 5.47
N HIS A 150 5.76 -29.07 6.41
CA HIS A 150 4.36 -29.47 6.37
C HIS A 150 3.60 -28.62 5.34
N CYS A 151 2.43 -29.10 4.91
CA CYS A 151 1.55 -28.39 4.00
C CYS A 151 0.08 -28.57 4.41
N TYR A 152 -0.73 -27.54 4.27
CA TYR A 152 -2.18 -27.67 4.30
C TYR A 152 -2.78 -27.09 3.02
N GLU A 153 -3.67 -27.87 2.41
CA GLU A 153 -4.36 -27.52 1.17
C GLU A 153 -5.86 -27.70 1.41
N GLY A 154 -6.62 -26.60 1.41
CA GLY A 154 -8.05 -26.70 1.63
C GLY A 154 -8.74 -25.37 1.87
N SER A 155 -9.86 -25.46 2.56
CA SER A 155 -10.72 -24.33 2.87
C SER A 155 -10.34 -23.66 4.20
N TRP A 156 -10.58 -22.36 4.27
CA TRP A 156 -10.22 -21.48 5.37
C TRP A 156 -11.38 -20.57 5.74
N HIS A 157 -11.51 -20.30 7.03
CA HIS A 157 -12.47 -19.34 7.56
C HIS A 157 -11.82 -18.59 8.72
N GLU A 158 -11.70 -17.27 8.58
CA GLU A 158 -11.20 -16.37 9.64
C GLU A 158 -9.83 -16.80 10.19
N GLY A 159 -8.92 -17.22 9.31
CA GLY A 159 -7.57 -17.67 9.68
C GLY A 159 -7.46 -19.12 10.15
N ARG A 160 -8.57 -19.88 10.18
CA ARG A 160 -8.60 -21.27 10.64
C ARG A 160 -8.93 -22.21 9.50
N LYS A 161 -8.35 -23.42 9.54
CA LYS A 161 -8.74 -24.53 8.66
C LYS A 161 -10.21 -24.85 8.92
N GLN A 162 -11.01 -24.89 7.87
CA GLN A 162 -12.46 -25.10 7.93
C GLN A 162 -12.90 -25.95 6.74
N GLY A 163 -13.97 -26.72 6.86
CA GLY A 163 -14.49 -27.54 5.76
C GLY A 163 -13.49 -28.60 5.31
N TYR A 164 -13.49 -28.98 4.04
CA TYR A 164 -12.60 -30.04 3.57
C TYR A 164 -11.17 -29.56 3.37
N GLY A 165 -10.21 -30.46 3.59
CA GLY A 165 -8.81 -30.19 3.29
C GLY A 165 -7.89 -31.36 3.59
N MET A 166 -6.66 -31.23 3.11
CA MET A 166 -5.59 -32.20 3.29
C MET A 166 -4.41 -31.54 3.99
N TYR A 167 -3.94 -32.16 5.07
CA TYR A 167 -2.69 -31.82 5.73
C TYR A 167 -1.65 -32.86 5.38
N THR A 168 -0.53 -32.44 4.80
CA THR A 168 0.59 -33.30 4.45
C THR A 168 1.76 -33.01 5.39
N PHE A 169 2.20 -34.02 6.13
CA PHE A 169 3.39 -33.92 6.97
C PHE A 169 4.67 -33.96 6.12
N ARG A 170 5.79 -33.49 6.67
CA ARG A 170 7.09 -33.58 5.99
C ARG A 170 7.51 -35.02 5.65
N SER A 171 6.96 -36.00 6.37
CA SER A 171 7.16 -37.44 6.11
C SER A 171 6.41 -37.94 4.87
N GLY A 172 5.49 -37.15 4.31
CA GLY A 172 4.57 -37.57 3.25
C GLY A 172 3.26 -38.18 3.77
N GLU A 173 3.13 -38.43 5.08
CA GLU A 173 1.86 -38.85 5.68
C GLU A 173 0.81 -37.75 5.46
N THR A 174 -0.44 -38.14 5.19
CA THR A 174 -1.55 -37.21 4.98
C THR A 174 -2.67 -37.42 5.99
N ARG A 175 -3.29 -36.32 6.40
CA ARG A 175 -4.53 -36.29 7.17
C ARG A 175 -5.55 -35.48 6.38
N CYS A 176 -6.55 -36.17 5.87
CA CYS A 176 -7.58 -35.61 5.01
C CYS A 176 -8.94 -35.71 5.70
N GLY A 177 -9.84 -34.79 5.39
CA GLY A 177 -11.20 -34.85 5.90
C GLY A 177 -11.81 -33.48 6.13
N GLU A 178 -12.81 -33.44 7.01
CA GLU A 178 -13.51 -32.23 7.40
C GLU A 178 -12.89 -31.60 8.65
N TRP A 179 -12.56 -30.33 8.54
CA TRP A 179 -11.92 -29.49 9.55
C TRP A 179 -12.92 -28.48 10.11
N ASP A 180 -12.85 -28.26 11.41
CA ASP A 180 -13.63 -27.23 12.09
C ASP A 180 -12.76 -26.50 13.11
N GLY A 181 -12.58 -25.20 12.90
CA GLY A 181 -11.76 -24.37 13.77
C GLY A 181 -10.31 -24.85 13.94
N GLY A 182 -9.71 -25.42 12.90
CA GLY A 182 -8.33 -25.93 12.95
C GLY A 182 -8.19 -27.40 13.37
N ASN A 183 -9.27 -28.06 13.79
CA ASN A 183 -9.26 -29.45 14.23
C ASN A 183 -9.89 -30.35 13.17
N LEU A 184 -9.25 -31.50 12.88
CA LEU A 184 -9.84 -32.53 12.02
C LEU A 184 -10.96 -33.23 12.78
N LYS A 185 -12.21 -33.04 12.34
CA LYS A 185 -13.41 -33.63 12.97
C LYS A 185 -13.75 -34.98 12.38
N ILE A 186 -13.75 -35.07 11.05
CA ILE A 186 -14.13 -36.28 10.32
C ILE A 186 -12.98 -36.65 9.40
N PRO A 187 -12.11 -37.61 9.79
CA PRO A 187 -11.10 -38.15 8.89
C PRO A 187 -11.75 -38.85 7.70
N LEU A 188 -11.26 -38.57 6.50
CA LEU A 188 -11.75 -39.18 5.26
C LEU A 188 -10.56 -39.68 4.42
N PRO A 189 -10.74 -40.72 3.59
CA PRO A 189 -9.72 -41.14 2.63
C PRO A 189 -9.32 -40.00 1.68
N PRO A 190 -8.04 -39.88 1.27
CA PRO A 190 -7.57 -38.81 0.38
C PRO A 190 -8.31 -38.72 -0.96
N LEU A 191 -8.78 -39.86 -1.48
CA LEU A 191 -9.53 -39.96 -2.74
C LEU A 191 -11.01 -39.65 -2.61
N THR A 192 -11.48 -39.20 -1.44
CA THR A 192 -12.86 -38.76 -1.29
C THR A 192 -13.11 -37.53 -2.15
N ASP A 193 -14.13 -37.57 -2.99
CA ASP A 193 -14.50 -36.50 -3.94
C ASP A 193 -14.48 -35.09 -3.35
N ALA A 194 -15.03 -34.92 -2.14
CA ALA A 194 -15.08 -33.63 -1.46
C ALA A 194 -13.68 -33.10 -1.11
N VAL A 195 -12.78 -33.98 -0.64
CA VAL A 195 -11.38 -33.63 -0.37
C VAL A 195 -10.67 -33.29 -1.66
N LEU A 196 -10.81 -34.12 -2.70
CA LEU A 196 -10.12 -33.95 -3.98
C LEU A 196 -10.46 -32.61 -4.63
N ARG A 197 -11.75 -32.28 -4.74
CA ARG A 197 -12.22 -31.00 -5.31
C ARG A 197 -11.69 -29.81 -4.54
N THR A 198 -11.67 -29.92 -3.21
CA THR A 198 -11.23 -28.82 -2.33
C THR A 198 -9.72 -28.60 -2.43
N VAL A 199 -8.92 -29.67 -2.47
CA VAL A 199 -7.46 -29.57 -2.69
C VAL A 199 -7.16 -29.00 -4.07
N GLN A 200 -7.88 -29.41 -5.12
CA GLN A 200 -7.73 -28.84 -6.46
C GLN A 200 -8.07 -27.34 -6.49
N ALA A 201 -9.17 -26.94 -5.84
CA ALA A 201 -9.55 -25.54 -5.71
C ALA A 201 -8.49 -24.72 -4.94
N ALA A 202 -7.98 -25.24 -3.83
CA ALA A 202 -6.91 -24.62 -3.06
C ALA A 202 -5.63 -24.42 -3.88
N ARG A 203 -5.18 -25.45 -4.60
CA ARG A 203 -4.00 -25.38 -5.47
C ARG A 203 -4.16 -24.35 -6.59
N LYS A 204 -5.29 -24.38 -7.29
CA LYS A 204 -5.59 -23.42 -8.36
C LYS A 204 -5.65 -21.98 -7.83
N THR A 205 -6.24 -21.79 -6.66
CA THR A 205 -6.34 -20.48 -6.02
C THR A 205 -4.96 -19.97 -5.59
N ALA A 206 -4.14 -20.83 -4.99
CA ALA A 206 -2.76 -20.51 -4.66
C ALA A 206 -1.93 -20.17 -5.90
N GLU A 207 -2.08 -20.92 -7.00
CA GLU A 207 -1.42 -20.64 -8.28
C GLU A 207 -1.84 -19.27 -8.84
N ASN A 208 -3.13 -18.96 -8.84
CA ASN A 208 -3.63 -17.65 -9.27
C ASN A 208 -3.09 -16.52 -8.38
N ALA A 209 -3.02 -16.72 -7.07
CA ALA A 209 -2.47 -15.73 -6.13
C ALA A 209 -0.98 -15.44 -6.42
N VAL A 210 -0.20 -16.45 -6.82
CA VAL A 210 1.21 -16.29 -7.22
C VAL A 210 1.37 -15.53 -8.53
N HIS A 211 0.42 -15.71 -9.46
CA HIS A 211 0.44 -15.10 -10.78
C HIS A 211 -0.29 -13.75 -10.85
N LEU A 212 -0.68 -13.18 -9.71
CA LEU A 212 -1.26 -11.83 -9.67
C LEU A 212 -0.36 -10.82 -10.39
N ARG A 213 -1.01 -9.91 -11.13
CA ARG A 213 -0.35 -8.85 -11.88
C ARG A 213 0.55 -8.03 -10.96
N ARG A 214 1.83 -7.94 -11.30
CA ARG A 214 2.78 -7.07 -10.60
C ARG A 214 2.58 -5.61 -10.97
N VAL A 215 2.76 -4.72 -9.99
CA VAL A 215 2.63 -3.25 -10.15
C VAL A 215 3.95 -2.52 -9.90
N ASP A 216 5.07 -3.25 -9.79
CA ASP A 216 6.38 -2.69 -9.45
C ASP A 216 6.81 -1.59 -10.43
N GLU A 217 6.57 -1.78 -11.73
CA GLU A 217 6.96 -0.81 -12.76
C GLU A 217 6.16 0.50 -12.64
N GLN A 218 4.85 0.39 -12.44
CA GLN A 218 3.94 1.53 -12.27
C GLN A 218 4.28 2.31 -10.99
N VAL A 219 4.54 1.59 -9.89
CA VAL A 219 4.98 2.18 -8.62
C VAL A 219 6.32 2.89 -8.80
N ASN A 220 7.30 2.25 -9.45
CA ASN A 220 8.62 2.86 -9.71
C ASN A 220 8.51 4.12 -10.56
N LYS A 221 7.70 4.11 -11.62
CA LYS A 221 7.41 5.30 -12.44
C LYS A 221 6.78 6.42 -11.62
N ALA A 222 5.81 6.10 -10.77
CA ALA A 222 5.15 7.09 -9.91
C ALA A 222 6.11 7.69 -8.88
N VAL A 223 6.99 6.87 -8.26
CA VAL A 223 8.01 7.35 -7.31
C VAL A 223 9.02 8.25 -8.02
N GLN A 224 9.48 7.90 -9.23
CA GLN A 224 10.38 8.74 -10.01
C GLN A 224 9.73 10.08 -10.38
N ALA A 225 8.45 10.06 -10.81
CA ALA A 225 7.70 11.27 -11.10
C ALA A 225 7.50 12.14 -9.84
N ALA A 226 7.17 11.54 -8.69
CA ALA A 226 7.09 12.24 -7.41
C ALA A 226 8.42 12.89 -6.98
N ASN A 227 9.55 12.23 -7.22
CA ASN A 227 10.87 12.83 -6.94
C ASN A 227 11.18 14.03 -7.86
N ARG A 228 10.75 13.97 -9.14
CA ARG A 228 10.87 15.10 -10.06
C ARG A 228 9.98 16.26 -9.64
N ALA A 229 8.71 15.99 -9.34
CA ALA A 229 7.74 16.99 -8.87
C ALA A 229 8.21 17.66 -7.58
N ALA A 230 8.68 16.89 -6.59
CA ALA A 230 9.25 17.45 -5.37
C ALA A 230 10.50 18.31 -5.62
N THR A 231 11.31 17.98 -6.62
CA THR A 231 12.47 18.80 -6.99
C THR A 231 12.03 20.12 -7.63
N ALA A 232 11.06 20.08 -8.55
CA ALA A 232 10.46 21.29 -9.14
C ALA A 232 9.80 22.17 -8.08
N ALA A 233 9.05 21.58 -7.15
CA ALA A 233 8.44 22.25 -6.01
C ALA A 233 9.47 23.00 -5.16
N ARG A 234 10.59 22.37 -4.81
CA ARG A 234 11.67 23.03 -4.06
C ARG A 234 12.30 24.19 -4.85
N VAL A 235 12.46 24.05 -6.16
CA VAL A 235 12.97 25.15 -7.01
C VAL A 235 11.98 26.32 -7.03
N ALA A 236 10.68 26.04 -7.20
CA ALA A 236 9.63 27.06 -7.16
C ALA A 236 9.57 27.77 -5.80
N ALA A 237 9.70 27.01 -4.70
CA ALA A 237 9.76 27.57 -3.35
C ALA A 237 10.95 28.52 -3.16
N VAL A 238 12.15 28.14 -3.61
CA VAL A 238 13.34 29.01 -3.53
C VAL A 238 13.12 30.33 -4.29
N LYS A 239 12.57 30.26 -5.51
CA LYS A 239 12.27 31.47 -6.29
C LYS A 239 11.18 32.33 -5.66
N ALA A 240 10.17 31.70 -5.06
CA ALA A 240 9.11 32.39 -4.34
C ALA A 240 9.64 33.19 -3.15
N VAL A 241 10.56 32.61 -2.38
CA VAL A 241 11.23 33.29 -1.26
C VAL A 241 12.14 34.42 -1.76
N GLN A 242 12.96 34.17 -2.78
CA GLN A 242 13.83 35.19 -3.39
C GLN A 242 13.02 36.39 -3.91
N SER A 243 11.94 36.14 -4.64
CA SER A 243 11.03 37.18 -5.13
C SER A 243 10.35 37.97 -4.01
N GLY A 244 10.18 37.36 -2.82
CA GLY A 244 9.72 38.03 -1.61
C GLY A 244 10.79 38.91 -0.97
N MET A 245 12.06 38.48 -0.98
CA MET A 245 13.20 39.20 -0.43
C MET A 245 13.67 40.36 -1.32
N ASP A 246 13.64 40.18 -2.64
CA ASP A 246 14.09 41.17 -3.64
C ASP A 246 13.11 42.36 -3.80
N GLY A 247 12.03 42.39 -3.02
CA GLY A 247 11.17 43.56 -2.91
C GLY A 247 10.22 43.72 -4.09
N LYS A 248 9.01 43.18 -3.93
CA LYS A 248 7.82 44.04 -4.05
C LYS A 248 7.78 45.03 -2.86
N PHE A 249 8.82 45.85 -2.71
CA PHE A 249 8.76 47.16 -2.07
C PHE A 249 8.27 48.14 -3.13
N CYS A 250 7.02 47.99 -3.52
CA CYS A 250 6.25 49.02 -4.21
C CYS A 250 4.87 48.99 -3.56
N ASP A 251 4.79 49.58 -2.36
CA ASP A 251 3.67 50.41 -1.92
C ASP A 251 3.88 50.82 -0.46
N THR A 252 4.49 51.99 -0.29
CA THR A 252 4.05 52.93 0.74
C THR A 252 4.03 54.32 0.11
N ASN A 253 2.81 54.76 -0.19
CA ASN A 253 2.30 56.13 -0.16
C ASN A 253 3.26 57.26 -0.56
N VAL A 254 2.98 57.91 -1.71
CA VAL A 254 2.55 59.32 -1.79
C VAL A 254 1.58 59.45 -2.98
#